data_AF-A0A923CF70-F1
#
_entry.id   AF-A0A923CF70-F1
#
_cell.length_a   1.000
_cell.length_b   1.000
_cell.length_c   1.000
_cell.angle_alpha   90.00
_cell.angle_beta   90.00
_cell.angle_gamma   90.00
#
_symmetry.space_group_name_H-M   'P 1'
#
loop_
_entity.id
_entity.type
_entity.pdbx_description
1 polymer ?
#
loop_
_entity_poly.entity_id
_entity_poly.type
_entity_poly.pdbx_seq_one_letter_code
_entity_poly.pdbx_strand_id
1 'polypeptide(L)'
;MPNVTLARALKTKSRLASRLKELQEFIVKYNSMLEGSERAASVTEAYETYKMHALLLAQVKAAIQVANAPIQTKIFELSELRNQKVFLQRLPTTNGPANIGYTGEIAQHEAELKGAFVNEELKVIVKRLEELQDEIDEFNAKTTLQLPEIPD
;
A
#
# COMPACT_ATOMS: atom_id res chain seq x y z
N MET A 1 -20.84 -15.06 -10.37
CA MET A 1 -19.48 -14.60 -10.01
C MET A 1 -18.64 -14.45 -11.28
N PRO A 2 -18.35 -13.23 -11.74
CA PRO A 2 -17.50 -13.00 -12.92
C PRO A 2 -16.07 -13.49 -12.71
N ASN A 3 -15.48 -14.06 -13.77
CA ASN A 3 -14.05 -14.39 -13.82
C ASN A 3 -13.26 -13.18 -14.33
N VAL A 4 -12.26 -12.73 -13.58
CA VAL A 4 -11.45 -11.55 -13.90
C VAL A 4 -9.97 -11.82 -13.64
N THR A 5 -9.09 -11.01 -14.23
CA THR A 5 -7.67 -11.06 -13.90
C THR A 5 -7.41 -10.52 -12.49
N LEU A 6 -6.34 -10.98 -11.85
CA LEU A 6 -5.90 -10.50 -10.54
C LEU A 6 -5.60 -8.99 -10.58
N ALA A 7 -5.03 -8.48 -11.67
CA ALA A 7 -4.88 -7.05 -11.91
C ALA A 7 -6.23 -6.28 -11.85
N ARG A 8 -7.27 -6.81 -12.48
CA ARG A 8 -8.62 -6.21 -12.41
C ARG A 8 -9.20 -6.31 -11.00
N ALA A 9 -9.00 -7.43 -10.31
CA ALA A 9 -9.45 -7.61 -8.93
C ALA A 9 -8.78 -6.63 -7.95
N LEU A 10 -7.48 -6.38 -8.10
CA LEU A 10 -6.76 -5.37 -7.32
C LEU A 10 -7.33 -3.97 -7.56
N LYS A 11 -7.63 -3.60 -8.81
CA LYS A 11 -8.29 -2.33 -9.14
C LYS A 11 -9.69 -2.23 -8.51
N THR A 12 -10.45 -3.31 -8.57
CA THR A 12 -11.77 -3.43 -7.94
C THR A 12 -11.70 -3.22 -6.42
N LYS A 13 -10.74 -3.87 -5.75
CA LYS A 13 -10.48 -3.69 -4.31
C LYS A 13 -10.21 -2.22 -3.98
N SER A 14 -9.35 -1.56 -4.77
CA SER A 14 -9.04 -0.13 -4.57
C SER A 14 -10.27 0.75 -4.75
N ARG A 15 -11.08 0.52 -5.78
CA ARG A 15 -12.34 1.26 -6.00
C ARG A 15 -13.32 1.10 -4.84
N LEU A 16 -13.51 -0.14 -4.35
CA LEU A 16 -14.38 -0.39 -3.20
C LEU A 16 -13.87 0.27 -1.92
N ALA A 17 -12.55 0.25 -1.69
CA ALA A 17 -11.96 0.94 -0.55
C ALA A 17 -12.17 2.45 -0.60
N SER A 18 -11.98 3.07 -1.78
CA SER A 18 -12.27 4.50 -1.98
C SER A 18 -13.75 4.81 -1.77
N ARG A 19 -14.65 4.00 -2.32
CA ARG A 19 -16.10 4.18 -2.15
C ARG A 19 -16.53 4.10 -0.69
N LEU A 20 -15.97 3.16 0.07
CA LEU A 20 -16.23 3.07 1.51
C LEU A 20 -15.76 4.31 2.26
N LYS A 21 -14.60 4.86 1.89
CA LYS A 21 -14.08 6.10 2.48
C LYS A 21 -15.01 7.28 2.19
N GLU A 22 -15.48 7.43 0.95
CA GLU A 22 -16.45 8.47 0.58
C GLU A 22 -17.76 8.36 1.38
N LEU A 23 -18.30 7.14 1.52
CA LEU A 23 -19.51 6.90 2.31
C LEU A 23 -19.28 7.22 3.79
N GLN A 24 -18.12 6.85 4.35
CA GLN A 24 -17.76 7.20 5.73
C GLN A 24 -17.70 8.73 5.92
N GLU A 25 -17.01 9.44 5.02
CA GLU A 25 -16.91 10.90 5.07
C GLU A 25 -18.28 11.57 4.96
N PHE A 26 -19.14 11.08 4.06
CA PHE A 26 -20.51 11.55 3.93
C PHE A 26 -21.32 11.32 5.21
N ILE A 27 -21.31 10.11 5.76
CA ILE A 27 -22.07 9.76 6.97
C ILE A 27 -21.59 10.63 8.14
N VAL A 28 -20.27 10.72 8.36
CA VAL A 28 -19.70 11.55 9.44
C VAL A 28 -20.14 13.01 9.30
N LYS A 29 -20.14 13.55 8.07
CA LYS A 29 -20.48 14.94 7.81
C LYS A 29 -21.97 15.26 8.01
N TYR A 30 -22.87 14.34 7.66
CA TYR A 30 -24.32 14.64 7.57
C TYR A 30 -25.19 13.94 8.62
N ASN A 31 -24.63 13.01 9.43
CA ASN A 31 -25.38 12.31 10.47
C ASN A 31 -25.93 13.25 11.55
N SER A 32 -25.16 14.27 11.94
CA SER A 32 -25.55 15.27 12.93
C SER A 32 -25.54 16.66 12.30
N MET A 33 -26.71 17.28 12.18
CA MET A 33 -26.90 18.62 11.63
C MET A 33 -27.85 19.44 12.50
N LEU A 34 -27.86 20.76 12.35
CA LEU A 34 -28.78 21.64 13.07
C LEU A 34 -30.23 21.29 12.78
N GLU A 35 -31.08 21.37 13.79
CA GLU A 35 -32.52 21.16 13.60
C GLU A 35 -33.08 22.16 12.57
N GLY A 36 -33.90 21.67 11.63
CA GLY A 36 -34.45 22.47 10.53
C GLY A 36 -33.55 22.63 9.30
N SER A 37 -32.31 22.10 9.31
CA SER A 37 -31.46 22.10 8.12
C SER A 37 -31.81 20.98 7.14
N GLU A 38 -31.80 21.30 5.84
CA GLU A 38 -32.14 20.34 4.78
C GLU A 38 -30.95 19.41 4.49
N ARG A 39 -31.22 18.09 4.42
CA ARG A 39 -30.21 17.10 4.05
C ARG A 39 -30.29 16.83 2.55
N ALA A 40 -29.17 16.99 1.85
CA ALA A 40 -29.08 16.75 0.42
C ALA A 40 -29.29 15.27 0.01
N ALA A 41 -29.05 14.32 0.93
CA ALA A 41 -29.28 12.89 0.70
C ALA A 41 -29.47 12.12 2.02
N SER A 42 -30.00 10.91 1.93
CA SER A 42 -30.30 10.03 3.08
C SER A 42 -29.03 9.41 3.67
N VAL A 43 -28.72 9.74 4.94
CA VAL A 43 -27.60 9.15 5.69
C VAL A 43 -27.85 7.66 5.98
N THR A 44 -29.11 7.27 6.19
CA THR A 44 -29.49 5.87 6.42
C THR A 44 -29.21 5.01 5.20
N GLU A 45 -29.57 5.46 3.99
CA GLU A 45 -29.27 4.75 2.75
C GLU A 45 -27.76 4.66 2.49
N ALA A 46 -27.02 5.73 2.79
CA ALA A 46 -25.56 5.72 2.71
C ALA A 46 -24.95 4.68 3.66
N TYR A 47 -25.48 4.53 4.87
CA TYR A 47 -25.02 3.53 5.84
C TYR A 47 -25.34 2.09 5.42
N GLU A 48 -26.53 1.83 4.85
CA GLU A 48 -26.86 0.52 4.29
C GLU A 48 -25.94 0.16 3.11
N THR A 49 -25.70 1.13 2.22
CA THR A 49 -24.76 0.99 1.11
C THR A 49 -23.35 0.70 1.61
N TYR A 50 -22.92 1.39 2.67
CA TYR A 50 -21.63 1.17 3.32
C TYR A 50 -21.48 -0.26 3.83
N LYS A 51 -22.47 -0.79 4.56
CA LYS A 51 -22.44 -2.17 5.08
C LYS A 51 -22.32 -3.20 3.95
N MET A 52 -23.11 -3.03 2.89
CA MET A 52 -23.05 -3.87 1.69
C MET A 52 -21.65 -3.87 1.05
N HIS A 53 -21.09 -2.67 0.84
CA HIS A 53 -19.77 -2.51 0.23
C HIS A 53 -18.64 -3.05 1.13
N ALA A 54 -18.80 -2.99 2.46
CA ALA A 54 -17.81 -3.50 3.41
C ALA A 54 -17.73 -5.03 3.34
N LEU A 55 -18.88 -5.70 3.27
CA LEU A 55 -18.93 -7.16 3.09
C LEU A 55 -18.34 -7.57 1.75
N LEU A 56 -18.67 -6.84 0.68
CA LEU A 56 -18.13 -7.08 -0.66
C LEU A 56 -16.60 -6.93 -0.69
N LEU A 57 -16.07 -5.88 -0.06
CA LEU A 57 -14.63 -5.68 0.05
C LEU A 57 -13.95 -6.84 0.81
N ALA A 58 -14.57 -7.39 1.85
CA ALA A 58 -14.04 -8.55 2.56
C ALA A 58 -13.95 -9.79 1.65
N GLN A 59 -14.99 -10.06 0.87
CA GLN A 59 -15.02 -11.17 -0.09
C GLN A 59 -13.95 -11.00 -1.18
N VAL A 60 -13.81 -9.79 -1.75
CA VAL A 60 -12.76 -9.49 -2.74
C VAL A 60 -11.36 -9.66 -2.14
N LYS A 61 -11.13 -9.23 -0.90
CA LYS A 61 -9.84 -9.43 -0.20
C LYS A 61 -9.52 -10.91 -0.03
N ALA A 62 -10.50 -11.73 0.37
CA ALA A 62 -10.31 -13.16 0.53
C ALA A 62 -9.95 -13.85 -0.81
N ALA A 63 -10.67 -13.51 -1.89
CA ALA A 63 -10.40 -14.07 -3.20
C ALA A 63 -9.01 -13.69 -3.73
N ILE A 64 -8.59 -12.44 -3.54
CA ILE A 64 -7.23 -11.98 -3.88
C ILE A 64 -6.18 -12.72 -3.04
N GLN A 65 -6.43 -12.93 -1.75
CA GLN A 65 -5.46 -13.62 -0.89
C GLN A 65 -5.23 -15.07 -1.34
N VAL A 66 -6.28 -15.77 -1.76
CA VAL A 66 -6.18 -17.12 -2.33
C VAL A 66 -5.40 -17.08 -3.65
N ALA A 67 -5.71 -16.13 -4.54
CA ALA A 67 -5.03 -15.99 -5.82
C ALA A 67 -3.54 -15.62 -5.68
N ASN A 68 -3.17 -14.90 -4.62
CA ASN A 68 -1.79 -14.51 -4.33
C ASN A 68 -0.93 -15.64 -3.75
N ALA A 69 -1.54 -16.72 -3.24
CA ALA A 69 -0.81 -17.79 -2.56
C ALA A 69 0.44 -18.30 -3.32
N PRO A 70 0.42 -18.50 -4.65
CA PRO A 70 1.58 -18.97 -5.41
C PRO A 70 2.75 -17.99 -5.48
N ILE A 71 2.51 -16.69 -5.32
CA ILE A 71 3.52 -15.62 -5.41
C ILE A 71 3.74 -14.87 -4.09
N GLN A 72 3.11 -15.34 -3.01
CA GLN A 72 3.07 -14.64 -1.72
C GLN A 72 4.47 -14.31 -1.18
N THR A 73 5.43 -15.23 -1.33
CA THR A 73 6.83 -15.01 -0.93
C THR A 73 7.46 -13.83 -1.66
N LYS A 74 7.22 -13.67 -2.97
CA LYS A 74 7.77 -12.56 -3.76
C LYS A 74 7.15 -11.22 -3.37
N ILE A 75 5.86 -11.22 -3.04
CA ILE A 75 5.17 -10.03 -2.51
C ILE A 75 5.80 -9.60 -1.17
N PHE A 76 6.12 -10.56 -0.29
CA PHE A 76 6.79 -10.26 0.97
C PHE A 76 8.25 -9.84 0.76
N GLU A 77 8.99 -10.50 -0.12
CA GLU A 77 10.36 -10.10 -0.50
C GLU A 77 10.40 -8.65 -0.99
N LEU A 78 9.46 -8.26 -1.86
CA LEU A 78 9.32 -6.88 -2.33
C LEU A 78 9.12 -5.88 -1.17
N SER A 79 8.31 -6.25 -0.16
CA SER A 79 8.08 -5.43 1.03
C SER A 79 9.35 -5.28 1.88
N GLU A 80 10.05 -6.38 2.15
CA GLU A 80 11.27 -6.37 2.97
C GLU A 80 12.39 -5.60 2.28
N LEU A 81 12.56 -5.75 0.97
CA LEU A 81 13.56 -5.01 0.20
C LEU A 81 13.24 -3.50 0.16
N ARG A 82 11.97 -3.10 0.13
CA ARG A 82 11.59 -1.67 0.27
C ARG A 82 11.96 -1.13 1.65
N ASN A 83 11.71 -1.91 2.71
CA ASN A 83 12.09 -1.51 4.06
C ASN A 83 13.60 -1.40 4.22
N GLN A 84 14.35 -2.39 3.70
CA GLN A 84 15.81 -2.39 3.71
C GLN A 84 16.39 -1.21 2.92
N LYS A 85 15.83 -0.89 1.75
CA LYS A 85 16.20 0.31 0.98
C LYS A 85 16.04 1.59 1.81
N VAL A 86 14.87 1.77 2.45
CA VAL A 86 14.60 2.96 3.28
C VAL A 86 15.55 3.04 4.47
N PHE A 87 15.88 1.90 5.09
CA PHE A 87 16.86 1.81 6.16
C PHE A 87 18.25 2.25 5.68
N LEU A 88 18.76 1.66 4.60
CA LEU A 88 20.09 1.97 4.06
C LEU A 88 20.20 3.44 3.61
N GLN A 89 19.13 4.01 3.03
CA GLN A 89 19.09 5.43 2.65
C GLN A 89 19.20 6.38 3.85
N ARG A 90 18.86 5.93 5.05
CA ARG A 90 18.95 6.71 6.30
C ARG A 90 20.20 6.40 7.11
N LEU A 91 21.01 5.45 6.68
CA LEU A 91 22.19 5.01 7.42
C LEU A 91 23.27 6.12 7.35
N PRO A 92 23.77 6.63 8.50
CA PRO A 92 24.90 7.54 8.50
C PRO A 92 26.16 6.83 7.99
N THR A 93 26.79 7.38 6.97
CA THR A 93 28.00 6.80 6.34
C THR A 93 29.22 7.71 6.42
N THR A 94 29.13 8.76 7.25
CA THR A 94 30.19 9.74 7.48
C THR A 94 31.47 9.05 7.95
N ASN A 95 32.55 9.28 7.23
CA ASN A 95 33.89 8.82 7.56
C ASN A 95 34.83 10.02 7.47
N GLY A 96 35.57 10.28 8.55
CA GLY A 96 36.45 11.45 8.70
C GLY A 96 35.85 12.57 9.55
N PRO A 97 36.45 13.77 9.52
CA PRO A 97 36.08 14.87 10.39
C PRO A 97 34.72 15.45 9.99
N ALA A 98 33.79 15.52 10.95
CA ALA A 98 32.49 16.14 10.79
C ALA A 98 32.08 16.90 12.05
N ASN A 99 31.21 17.90 11.87
CA ASN A 99 30.71 18.70 12.99
C ASN A 99 29.74 17.89 13.85
N ILE A 100 29.90 17.99 15.17
CA ILE A 100 28.96 17.53 16.17
C ILE A 100 28.27 18.75 16.81
N GLY A 101 26.93 18.71 16.85
CA GLY A 101 26.11 19.72 17.51
C GLY A 101 26.05 21.07 16.79
N TYR A 102 25.39 22.04 17.42
CA TYR A 102 25.22 23.41 16.90
C TYR A 102 26.43 24.32 17.18
N THR A 103 27.34 23.91 18.07
CA THR A 103 28.49 24.68 18.54
C THR A 103 29.71 24.58 17.62
N GLY A 104 29.68 23.72 16.60
CA GLY A 104 30.73 23.62 15.58
C GLY A 104 31.97 22.82 16.01
N GLU A 105 31.84 21.95 17.02
CA GLU A 105 32.93 21.04 17.40
C GLU A 105 33.14 19.99 16.30
N ILE A 106 34.37 19.82 15.83
CA ILE A 106 34.71 18.80 14.83
C ILE A 106 35.13 17.52 15.54
N ALA A 107 34.50 16.40 15.22
CA ALA A 107 34.91 15.07 15.67
C ALA A 107 35.24 14.15 14.50
N GLN A 108 36.09 13.16 14.77
CA GLN A 108 36.39 12.11 13.80
C GLN A 108 35.33 11.03 13.85
N HIS A 109 34.64 10.81 12.74
CA HIS A 109 33.68 9.71 12.58
C HIS A 109 34.31 8.55 11.81
N GLU A 110 34.00 7.33 12.22
CA GLU A 110 34.31 6.14 11.45
C GLU A 110 33.01 5.34 11.31
N ALA A 111 32.57 5.14 10.06
CA ALA A 111 31.44 4.27 9.76
C ALA A 111 31.97 2.95 9.23
N GLU A 112 31.58 1.86 9.90
CA GLU A 112 31.94 0.50 9.50
C GLU A 112 31.35 0.15 8.13
N LEU A 113 30.08 0.52 7.91
CA LEU A 113 29.46 0.50 6.59
C LEU A 113 29.67 1.84 5.89
N LYS A 114 30.65 1.87 4.98
CA LYS A 114 31.02 3.07 4.23
C LYS A 114 30.00 3.40 3.15
N GLY A 115 29.94 4.66 2.75
CA GLY A 115 29.00 5.14 1.73
C GLY A 115 29.10 4.39 0.39
N ALA A 116 30.32 4.00 -0.03
CA ALA A 116 30.51 3.19 -1.22
C ALA A 116 29.80 1.82 -1.14
N PHE A 117 29.94 1.13 0.00
CA PHE A 117 29.25 -0.14 0.23
C PHE A 117 27.73 0.04 0.19
N VAL A 118 27.22 1.03 0.93
CA VAL A 118 25.77 1.32 0.98
C VAL A 118 25.21 1.63 -0.41
N ASN A 119 25.94 2.38 -1.23
CA ASN A 119 25.53 2.71 -2.60
C ASN A 119 25.48 1.48 -3.52
N GLU A 120 26.46 0.57 -3.43
CA GLU A 120 26.43 -0.67 -4.21
C GLU A 120 25.29 -1.58 -3.76
N GLU A 121 25.07 -1.72 -2.45
CA GLU A 121 23.97 -2.51 -1.91
C GLU A 121 22.60 -1.95 -2.33
N LEU A 122 22.45 -0.62 -2.34
CA LEU A 122 21.25 0.04 -2.87
C LEU A 122 21.01 -0.27 -4.35
N LYS A 123 22.04 -0.36 -5.18
CA LYS A 123 21.89 -0.75 -6.60
C LYS A 123 21.39 -2.18 -6.74
N VAL A 124 21.94 -3.10 -5.95
CA VAL A 124 21.50 -4.51 -5.94
C VAL A 124 20.03 -4.60 -5.53
N ILE A 125 19.64 -3.91 -4.45
CA ILE A 125 18.25 -3.88 -3.97
C ILE A 125 17.32 -3.28 -5.02
N VAL A 126 17.68 -2.14 -5.62
CA VAL A 126 16.83 -1.48 -6.64
C VAL A 126 16.62 -2.40 -7.84
N LYS A 127 17.68 -3.05 -8.33
CA LYS A 127 17.56 -4.01 -9.42
C LYS A 127 16.62 -5.16 -9.07
N ARG A 128 16.77 -5.74 -7.88
CA ARG A 128 15.90 -6.85 -7.43
C ARG A 128 14.44 -6.40 -7.25
N LEU A 129 14.23 -5.17 -6.78
CA LEU A 129 12.89 -4.58 -6.69
C LEU A 129 12.23 -4.42 -8.05
N GLU A 130 12.98 -4.04 -9.10
CA GLU A 130 12.46 -3.94 -10.48
C GLU A 130 12.06 -5.32 -11.00
N GLU A 131 12.95 -6.32 -10.88
CA GLU A 131 12.66 -7.71 -11.28
C GLU A 131 11.41 -8.26 -10.58
N LEU A 132 11.28 -8.06 -9.27
CA LEU A 132 10.10 -8.51 -8.51
C LEU A 132 8.82 -7.80 -8.94
N GLN A 133 8.89 -6.52 -9.31
CA GLN A 133 7.72 -5.78 -9.81
C GLN A 133 7.24 -6.37 -11.14
N ASP A 134 8.15 -6.61 -12.08
CA ASP A 134 7.82 -7.20 -13.38
C ASP A 134 7.20 -8.60 -13.21
N GLU A 135 7.79 -9.45 -12.37
CA GLU A 135 7.27 -10.79 -12.08
C GLU A 135 5.87 -10.77 -11.45
N ILE A 136 5.63 -9.84 -10.52
CA ILE A 136 4.33 -9.69 -9.86
C ILE A 136 3.29 -9.16 -10.84
N ASP A 137 3.64 -8.21 -11.70
CA ASP A 137 2.73 -7.64 -12.69
C ASP A 137 2.37 -8.65 -13.79
N GLU A 138 3.34 -9.44 -14.25
CA GLU A 138 3.09 -10.55 -15.17
C GLU A 138 2.15 -11.59 -14.54
N PHE A 139 2.39 -11.96 -13.28
CA PHE A 139 1.51 -12.86 -12.54
C PHE A 139 0.10 -12.28 -12.38
N ASN A 140 -0.02 -10.98 -12.06
CA ASN A 140 -1.30 -10.30 -11.92
C ASN A 140 -2.10 -10.27 -13.22
N ALA A 141 -1.42 -10.15 -14.36
CA ALA A 141 -2.05 -10.14 -15.68
C ALA A 141 -2.54 -11.54 -16.10
N LYS A 142 -1.80 -12.60 -15.74
CA LYS A 142 -2.08 -13.99 -16.16
C LYS A 142 -3.00 -14.74 -15.19
N THR A 143 -2.99 -14.39 -13.92
CA THR A 143 -3.79 -15.06 -12.89
C THR A 143 -5.24 -14.58 -12.97
N THR A 144 -6.19 -15.52 -12.95
CA THR A 144 -7.62 -15.22 -12.93
C THR A 144 -8.26 -15.74 -11.65
N LEU A 145 -9.31 -15.06 -11.19
CA LEU A 145 -10.08 -15.40 -10.01
C LEU A 145 -11.54 -14.99 -10.18
N GLN A 146 -12.40 -15.64 -9.41
CA GLN A 146 -13.81 -15.31 -9.32
C GLN A 146 -14.03 -14.20 -8.28
N LEU A 147 -14.79 -13.17 -8.66
CA LEU A 147 -15.23 -12.14 -7.74
C LEU A 147 -16.75 -12.22 -7.51
N PRO A 148 -17.24 -11.75 -6.35
CA PRO A 148 -18.65 -11.48 -6.17
C PRO A 148 -19.14 -10.42 -7.17
N GLU A 149 -20.43 -10.48 -7.50
CA GLU A 149 -21.06 -9.43 -8.30
C GLU A 149 -21.07 -8.13 -7.50
N ILE A 150 -20.68 -7.05 -8.17
CA ILE A 150 -20.62 -5.72 -7.57
C ILE A 150 -21.84 -4.99 -8.07
N PRO A 151 -22.81 -4.69 -7.18
CA PRO A 151 -23.91 -3.81 -7.55
C PRO A 151 -23.34 -2.45 -7.95
N ASP A 152 -23.90 -1.88 -9.02
CA ASP A 152 -23.55 -0.54 -9.53
C ASP A 152 -23.77 0.55 -8.46
#